data_AF-A0A0G0XL96-F1
#
_entry.id   AF-A0A0G0XL96-F1
#
_cell.length_a   1.000
_cell.length_b   1.000
_cell.length_c   1.000
_cell.angle_alpha   90.00
_cell.angle_beta   90.00
_cell.angle_gamma   90.00
#
_symmetry.space_group_name_H-M   'P 1'
#
loop_
_entity.id
_entity.type
_entity.pdbx_description
1 polymer ?
#
loop_
_entity_poly.entity_id
_entity_poly.type
_entity_poly.pdbx_seq_one_letter_code
_entity_poly.pdbx_strand_id
1 'polypeptide(L)'
;MKFIKKPKTLFWTNHARGKMRFYRLSEQRIKRILNLPKRIEEGIAPKTIAIMQPFGNKNQHELWVMIQEAKTRRKIISAWRYPGRTKPGEPLPEEIIKELKTGLGKY
;
A
#
# COMPACT_ATOMS: atom_id res chain seq x y z
N MET A 1 -32.15 7.54 1.21
CA MET A 1 -31.26 7.57 0.02
C MET A 1 -29.82 7.28 0.43
N LYS A 2 -29.18 6.23 -0.10
CA LYS A 2 -27.73 6.06 0.01
C LYS A 2 -27.06 7.01 -0.98
N PHE A 3 -26.34 8.02 -0.48
CA PHE A 3 -25.44 8.81 -1.31
C PHE A 3 -24.32 7.90 -1.82
N ILE A 4 -24.43 7.44 -3.07
CA ILE A 4 -23.34 6.70 -3.73
C ILE A 4 -22.24 7.72 -4.01
N LYS A 5 -21.29 7.87 -3.08
CA LYS A 5 -20.06 8.62 -3.34
C LYS A 5 -19.36 7.95 -4.52
N LYS A 6 -19.15 8.69 -5.62
CA LYS A 6 -18.41 8.20 -6.78
C LYS A 6 -17.05 7.68 -6.31
N PRO A 7 -16.59 6.50 -6.78
CA PRO A 7 -15.28 5.99 -6.40
C PRO A 7 -14.21 6.98 -6.88
N LYS A 8 -13.27 7.34 -6.00
CA LYS A 8 -12.13 8.18 -6.37
C LYS A 8 -11.32 7.49 -7.46
N THR A 9 -10.86 8.28 -8.43
CA THR A 9 -9.96 7.76 -9.47
C THR A 9 -8.61 7.39 -8.86
N LEU A 10 -8.06 6.25 -9.27
CA LEU A 10 -6.75 5.79 -8.83
C LEU A 10 -5.67 6.36 -9.76
N PHE A 11 -4.66 7.00 -9.19
CA PHE A 11 -3.47 7.44 -9.91
C PHE A 11 -2.28 6.60 -9.48
N TRP A 12 -1.68 5.87 -10.41
CA TRP A 12 -0.50 5.03 -10.14
C TRP A 12 0.78 5.81 -10.42
N THR A 13 1.67 5.92 -9.42
CA THR A 13 3.01 6.47 -9.65
C THR A 13 3.88 5.48 -10.41
N ASN A 14 4.97 5.98 -11.00
CA ASN A 14 5.98 5.11 -11.60
C ASN A 14 6.63 4.19 -10.55
N HIS A 15 6.74 4.66 -9.30
CA HIS A 15 7.21 3.83 -8.18
C HIS A 15 6.32 2.62 -7.97
N ALA A 16 5.02 2.87 -7.83
CA ALA A 16 4.03 1.84 -7.59
C ALA A 16 4.05 0.83 -8.74
N ARG A 17 4.06 1.30 -9.99
CA ARG A 17 4.16 0.41 -11.17
C ARG A 17 5.43 -0.42 -11.15
N GLY A 18 6.58 0.17 -10.83
CA GLY A 18 7.85 -0.55 -10.72
C GLY A 18 7.82 -1.63 -9.65
N LYS A 19 7.35 -1.30 -8.44
CA LYS A 19 7.22 -2.26 -7.34
C LYS A 19 6.18 -3.34 -7.61
N MET A 20 5.07 -3.00 -8.25
CA MET A 20 4.08 -3.97 -8.71
C MET A 20 4.69 -4.96 -9.69
N ARG A 21 5.52 -4.51 -10.63
CA ARG A 21 6.23 -5.39 -11.57
C ARG A 21 7.21 -6.30 -10.83
N PHE A 22 7.98 -5.74 -9.90
CA PHE A 22 8.95 -6.47 -9.07
C PHE A 22 8.30 -7.58 -8.24
N TYR A 23 7.22 -7.27 -7.50
CA TYR A 23 6.50 -8.23 -6.66
C TYR A 23 5.41 -9.01 -7.40
N ARG A 24 5.28 -8.85 -8.72
CA ARG A 24 4.25 -9.45 -9.58
C ARG A 24 2.82 -9.21 -9.06
N LEU A 25 2.53 -7.98 -8.65
CA LEU A 25 1.23 -7.55 -8.15
C LEU A 25 0.39 -6.94 -9.27
N SER A 26 -0.81 -7.50 -9.48
CA SER A 26 -1.81 -6.92 -10.39
C SER A 26 -2.52 -5.70 -9.78
N GLU A 27 -3.05 -4.81 -10.62
CA GLU A 27 -3.90 -3.71 -10.16
C GLU A 27 -5.13 -4.19 -9.40
N GLN A 28 -5.76 -5.29 -9.84
CA GLN A 28 -6.93 -5.87 -9.16
C GLN A 28 -6.59 -6.28 -7.72
N ARG A 29 -5.38 -6.83 -7.50
CA ARG A 29 -4.90 -7.19 -6.16
C ARG A 29 -4.83 -5.95 -5.26
N ILE A 30 -4.29 -4.84 -5.77
CA ILE A 30 -4.22 -3.60 -5.01
C ILE A 30 -5.60 -3.00 -4.78
N LYS A 31 -6.48 -2.98 -5.80
CA LYS A 31 -7.88 -2.55 -5.64
C LYS A 31 -8.60 -3.33 -4.54
N ARG A 32 -8.36 -4.64 -4.43
CA ARG A 32 -8.90 -5.48 -3.35
C ARG A 32 -8.42 -5.02 -1.97
N ILE A 33 -7.11 -4.75 -1.81
CA ILE A 33 -6.54 -4.25 -0.54
C ILE A 33 -7.18 -2.91 -0.14
N LEU A 34 -7.39 -2.02 -1.12
CA LEU A 34 -8.00 -0.70 -0.87
C LEU A 34 -9.49 -0.80 -0.49
N ASN A 35 -10.21 -1.79 -1.02
CA ASN A 35 -11.65 -1.95 -0.78
C ASN A 35 -11.96 -2.78 0.46
N LEU A 36 -11.12 -3.77 0.78
CA LEU A 36 -11.29 -4.66 1.93
C LEU A 36 -9.97 -4.76 2.72
N PRO A 37 -9.53 -3.66 3.35
CA PRO A 37 -8.31 -3.65 4.14
C PRO A 37 -8.47 -4.48 5.41
N LYS A 38 -7.41 -5.19 5.80
CA LYS A 38 -7.35 -5.84 7.12
C LYS A 38 -6.79 -4.89 8.18
N ARG A 39 -5.85 -4.03 7.79
CA ARG A 39 -5.20 -3.05 8.67
C ARG A 39 -4.90 -1.76 7.91
N ILE A 40 -5.00 -0.64 8.59
CA ILE A 40 -4.68 0.70 8.09
C ILE A 40 -3.78 1.37 9.12
N GLU A 41 -2.65 1.90 8.67
CA GLU A 41 -1.64 2.55 9.50
C GLU A 41 -1.18 3.86 8.85
N GLU A 42 -0.51 4.69 9.63
CA GLU A 42 0.19 5.85 9.09
C GLU A 42 1.34 5.39 8.20
N GLY A 43 1.48 6.00 7.02
CA GLY A 43 2.56 5.67 6.12
C GLY A 43 3.89 6.29 6.57
N ILE A 44 5.00 5.69 6.12
CA ILE A 44 6.35 6.15 6.49
C ILE A 44 6.65 7.57 5.98
N ALA A 45 6.00 7.99 4.89
CA ALA A 45 6.12 9.34 4.38
C ALA A 45 4.99 10.25 4.92
N PRO A 46 5.24 11.55 5.15
CA PRO A 46 4.21 12.47 5.61
C PRO A 46 2.96 12.47 4.72
N LYS A 47 1.77 12.51 5.34
CA LYS A 47 0.47 12.53 4.64
C LYS A 47 0.22 11.30 3.76
N THR A 48 0.85 10.17 4.10
CA THR A 48 0.57 8.89 3.44
C THR A 48 -0.08 7.91 4.41
N ILE A 49 -0.82 6.96 3.87
CA ILE A 49 -1.53 5.92 4.60
C ILE A 49 -1.03 4.58 4.09
N ALA A 50 -0.62 3.70 4.99
CA ALA A 50 -0.24 2.34 4.68
C ALA A 50 -1.43 1.40 4.92
N ILE A 51 -1.81 0.63 3.90
CA ILE A 51 -2.96 -0.27 3.94
C ILE A 51 -2.47 -1.70 3.70
N MET A 52 -2.90 -2.62 4.55
CA MET A 52 -2.43 -4.00 4.53
C MET A 52 -3.56 -5.02 4.42
N GLN A 53 -3.27 -6.12 3.72
CA GLN A 53 -4.04 -7.35 3.76
C GLN A 53 -3.10 -8.57 3.78
N PRO A 54 -3.44 -9.63 4.55
CA PRO A 54 -2.72 -10.90 4.45
C PRO A 54 -2.86 -11.53 3.05
N PHE A 55 -1.82 -12.25 2.64
CA PHE A 55 -1.71 -12.82 1.30
C PHE A 55 -0.98 -14.17 1.29
N GLY A 56 -1.35 -15.03 0.34
CA GLY A 56 -0.78 -16.37 0.16
C GLY A 56 -1.45 -17.44 1.01
N ASN A 57 -1.04 -18.70 0.79
CA ASN A 57 -1.53 -19.85 1.55
C ASN A 57 -1.11 -19.72 3.03
N LYS A 58 -2.05 -19.97 3.95
CA LYS A 58 -1.89 -19.78 5.41
C LYS A 58 -1.54 -18.35 5.87
N ASN A 59 -1.73 -17.32 5.02
CA ASN A 59 -1.42 -15.93 5.34
C ASN A 59 0.02 -15.74 5.82
N GLN A 60 0.97 -16.34 5.11
CA GLN A 60 2.40 -16.26 5.40
C GLN A 60 3.02 -14.90 5.03
N HIS A 61 2.33 -14.14 4.16
CA HIS A 61 2.81 -12.83 3.72
C HIS A 61 1.77 -11.76 3.98
N GLU A 62 2.24 -10.53 4.01
CA GLU A 62 1.39 -9.35 4.00
C GLU A 62 1.64 -8.56 2.73
N LEU A 63 0.57 -8.10 2.10
CA LEU A 63 0.65 -7.11 1.05
C LEU A 63 0.32 -5.75 1.62
N TRP A 64 1.22 -4.82 1.37
CA TRP A 64 1.14 -3.46 1.82
C TRP A 64 1.01 -2.54 0.62
N VAL A 65 0.17 -1.53 0.74
CA VAL A 65 -0.04 -0.48 -0.26
C VAL A 65 0.01 0.85 0.46
N MET A 66 0.93 1.71 0.03
CA MET A 66 1.01 3.08 0.52
C MET A 66 0.28 4.00 -0.44
N ILE A 67 -0.66 4.76 0.09
CA ILE A 67 -1.46 5.72 -0.66
C ILE A 67 -1.32 7.12 -0.09
N GLN A 68 -1.67 8.09 -0.92
CA GLN A 68 -1.95 9.45 -0.49
C GLN A 68 -3.36 9.81 -0.95
N GLU A 69 -4.19 10.21 0.01
CA GLU A 69 -5.55 10.68 -0.23
C GLU A 69 -5.54 12.14 -0.68
N ALA A 70 -6.04 12.43 -1.88
CA ALA A 70 -6.35 13.78 -2.33
C ALA A 70 -7.87 13.98 -2.42
N LYS A 71 -8.30 15.24 -2.59
CA LYS A 71 -9.73 15.59 -2.67
C LYS A 71 -10.47 14.82 -3.77
N THR A 72 -9.85 14.69 -4.95
CA THR A 72 -10.49 14.12 -6.16
C THR A 72 -9.95 12.75 -6.58
N ARG A 73 -8.72 12.40 -6.17
CA ARG A 73 -8.02 11.19 -6.59
C ARG A 73 -7.30 10.51 -5.42
N ARG A 74 -7.04 9.23 -5.55
CA ARG A 74 -6.20 8.45 -4.63
C ARG A 74 -4.90 8.11 -5.33
N LYS A 75 -3.78 8.65 -4.85
CA LYS A 75 -2.45 8.42 -5.41
C LYS A 75 -1.87 7.16 -4.79
N ILE A 76 -1.61 6.12 -5.59
CA ILE A 76 -0.91 4.92 -5.14
C ILE A 76 0.58 5.20 -5.23
N ILE A 77 1.23 5.30 -4.08
CA ILE A 77 2.63 5.68 -3.96
C ILE A 77 3.52 4.45 -4.11
N SER A 78 3.26 3.38 -3.35
CA SER A 78 4.06 2.16 -3.37
C SER A 78 3.22 0.93 -3.05
N ALA A 79 3.72 -0.25 -3.40
CA ALA A 79 3.13 -1.53 -3.01
C ALA A 79 4.24 -2.56 -2.80
N TRP A 80 4.21 -3.31 -1.70
CA TRP A 80 5.25 -4.31 -1.41
C TRP A 80 4.69 -5.55 -0.72
N ARG A 81 5.45 -6.63 -0.81
CA ARG A 81 5.16 -7.89 -0.11
C ARG A 81 6.13 -8.03 1.05
N TYR A 82 5.60 -8.13 2.26
CA TYR A 82 6.36 -8.40 3.46
C TYR A 82 6.43 -9.93 3.71
N PRO A 83 7.64 -10.51 3.87
CA PRO A 83 7.81 -11.92 4.20
C PRO A 83 7.54 -12.15 5.69
N GLY A 84 6.28 -12.39 6.05
CA GLY A 84 5.87 -12.69 7.41
C GLY A 84 4.61 -11.94 7.83
N ARG A 85 4.39 -11.89 9.14
CA ARG A 85 3.32 -11.11 9.77
C ARG A 85 3.92 -10.01 10.62
N THR A 86 3.44 -8.79 10.46
CA THR A 86 3.82 -7.66 11.30
C THR A 86 2.88 -7.59 12.49
N LYS A 87 3.43 -7.28 13.67
CA LYS A 87 2.58 -6.96 14.82
C LYS A 87 2.15 -5.50 14.73
N PRO A 88 0.88 -5.18 15.02
CA PRO A 88 0.43 -3.79 15.04
C PRO A 88 1.25 -2.96 16.03
N GLY A 89 1.76 -1.81 15.60
CA GLY A 89 2.54 -0.89 16.43
C GLY A 89 4.03 -1.23 16.59
N GLU A 90 4.50 -2.37 16.10
CA GLU A 90 5.94 -2.62 15.99
C GLU A 90 6.51 -1.94 14.74
N PRO A 91 7.67 -1.26 14.84
CA PRO A 91 8.31 -0.67 13.67
C PRO A 91 8.72 -1.75 12.68
N LEU A 92 8.62 -1.44 11.38
CA LEU A 92 9.18 -2.30 10.34
C LEU A 92 10.70 -2.42 10.52
N PRO A 93 11.32 -3.55 10.13
CA PRO A 93 12.76 -3.69 10.10
C PRO A 93 13.44 -2.52 9.38
N GLU A 94 14.56 -2.04 9.92
CA GLU A 94 15.24 -0.84 9.41
C GLU A 94 15.60 -0.93 7.92
N GLU A 95 15.96 -2.11 7.45
CA GLU A 95 16.28 -2.36 6.04
C GLU A 95 15.11 -2.01 5.12
N ILE A 96 13.88 -2.38 5.51
CA ILE A 96 12.66 -2.09 4.77
C ILE A 96 12.35 -0.60 4.83
N ILE A 97 12.52 0.02 6.00
CA ILE A 97 12.36 1.47 6.14
C ILE A 97 13.35 2.21 5.23
N LYS A 98 14.60 1.78 5.19
CA LYS A 98 15.66 2.37 4.35
C LYS A 98 15.37 2.19 2.87
N GLU A 99 14.92 1.01 2.47
CA GLU A 99 14.50 0.72 1.10
C GLU A 99 13.33 1.63 0.69
N LEU A 100 12.31 1.73 1.55
CA LEU A 100 11.13 2.56 1.31
C LEU A 100 11.52 4.04 1.26
N LYS A 101 12.31 4.56 2.19
CA LYS A 101 12.77 5.96 2.16
C LYS A 101 13.60 6.28 0.93
N THR A 102 14.52 5.40 0.54
CA THR A 102 15.34 5.56 -0.68
C THR A 102 14.47 5.55 -1.94
N GLY A 103 13.46 4.67 -1.98
CA GLY A 103 12.50 4.59 -3.07
C GLY A 103 11.53 5.77 -3.12
N LEU A 104 11.12 6.29 -1.97
CA LEU A 104 10.16 7.38 -1.80
C LEU A 104 10.77 8.76 -1.98
N GLY A 105 12.06 8.96 -1.65
CA GLY A 105 12.76 10.25 -1.81
C GLY A 105 12.90 10.73 -3.26
N LYS A 106 12.40 9.96 -4.23
CA LYS A 106 12.32 10.31 -5.66
C LYS A 106 10.92 10.75 -6.12
N TYR A 107 9.93 10.89 -5.21
CA TYR A 107 8.51 11.14 -5.54
C TYR A 107 7.86 12.31 -4.79
#